data_AF-A0A0J6S497-F1
#
_entry.id   AF-A0A0J6S497-F1
#
_cell.length_a   1.000
_cell.length_b   1.000
_cell.length_c   1.000
_cell.angle_alpha   90.00
_cell.angle_beta   90.00
_cell.angle_gamma   90.00
#
_symmetry.space_group_name_H-M   'P 1'
#
loop_
_entity.id
_entity.type
_entity.pdbx_description
1 polymer ?
#
loop_
_entity_poly.entity_id
_entity_poly.type
_entity_poly.pdbx_seq_one_letter_code
_entity_poly.pdbx_strand_id
1 'polypeptide(L)'
;AKIEAGELEDEHPLAHRIVGTIQNRRALYVAMFLHDIAKGRKDDHSIAGAAVARKLGPRFGLDAAETSTVAWLVEHHLLMSMTAQSRDLSDPKTIETFAGVVQSLERLKLLLILTIADIKAVGPGTWTAWKATLLRTLYYETEMVLSGGRSEIPRTDRVRLIQMRLREQLADWTAEEFDAYAGRHYPHYWLKVDAGRQLKNARFIRTAAEAGHTVATTYETDLSRGVTELCVYSPDHPRLLAILTGACAASGGNIVDAQIFTTADGFVLDTITLSRAFERDEDELRRAGRIATAIERALKGEIRIADLVADKHPVKDRPRTFQVAPDLSIDNALSARETVLEISGLDRPGLLFDLTSALGRLNLNITSAHVATFGERAVDVFYVTDLTGTKVTQPDRQATIRRAVMAVFEADAPRGGQGRRGTREAAGAAAPVAGEA
;
A
#
# COMPACT_ATOMS: atom_id res chain seq x y z
N ALA A 1 -24.63 -13.21 6.59
CA ALA A 1 -24.84 -14.62 6.98
C ALA A 1 -23.77 -15.09 7.98
N LYS A 2 -22.59 -15.60 7.56
CA LYS A 2 -21.59 -16.16 8.51
C LYS A 2 -21.10 -15.21 9.61
N ILE A 3 -20.90 -13.92 9.29
CA ILE A 3 -20.54 -12.88 10.28
C ILE A 3 -21.64 -12.71 11.35
N GLU A 4 -22.91 -12.76 10.94
CA GLU A 4 -24.06 -12.65 11.86
C GLU A 4 -24.27 -13.90 12.70
N ALA A 5 -23.95 -15.07 12.16
CA ALA A 5 -24.04 -16.34 12.85
C ALA A 5 -22.90 -16.56 13.88
N GLY A 6 -21.92 -15.66 13.95
CA GLY A 6 -20.76 -15.78 14.84
C GLY A 6 -19.70 -16.76 14.39
N GLU A 7 -19.89 -17.43 13.26
CA GLU A 7 -18.94 -18.43 12.69
C GLU A 7 -17.57 -17.85 12.31
N LEU A 8 -17.42 -16.52 12.33
CA LEU A 8 -16.25 -15.78 11.88
C LEU A 8 -15.68 -14.86 12.97
N GLU A 9 -16.00 -15.08 14.24
CA GLU A 9 -15.56 -14.24 15.36
C GLU A 9 -14.04 -14.14 15.46
N ASP A 10 -13.34 -15.28 15.41
CA ASP A 10 -11.87 -15.32 15.50
C ASP A 10 -11.19 -14.55 14.36
N GLU A 11 -11.75 -14.61 13.16
CA GLU A 11 -11.22 -13.92 11.99
C GLU A 11 -11.64 -12.43 11.92
N HIS A 12 -12.83 -12.08 12.44
CA HIS A 12 -13.45 -10.74 12.31
C HIS A 12 -14.09 -10.25 13.62
N PRO A 13 -13.31 -10.09 14.70
CA PRO A 13 -13.86 -9.79 16.03
C PRO A 13 -14.53 -8.42 16.11
N LEU A 14 -14.13 -7.47 15.26
CA LEU A 14 -14.82 -6.17 15.17
C LEU A 14 -16.17 -6.31 14.46
N ALA A 15 -16.22 -6.93 13.28
CA ALA A 15 -17.44 -7.10 12.51
C ALA A 15 -18.50 -7.89 13.30
N HIS A 16 -18.06 -8.96 13.98
CA HIS A 16 -18.93 -9.77 14.83
C HIS A 16 -19.57 -8.93 15.95
N ARG A 17 -18.78 -8.09 16.65
CA ARG A 17 -19.31 -7.22 17.71
C ARG A 17 -20.29 -6.17 17.21
N ILE A 18 -20.03 -5.56 16.05
CA ILE A 18 -20.86 -4.44 15.57
C ILE A 18 -22.09 -4.87 14.78
N VAL A 19 -22.10 -6.05 14.16
CA VAL A 19 -23.20 -6.47 13.27
C VAL A 19 -24.54 -6.57 13.99
N GLY A 20 -24.56 -6.94 15.28
CA GLY A 20 -25.77 -6.93 16.11
C GLY A 20 -26.25 -5.53 16.52
N THR A 21 -25.45 -4.49 16.28
CA THR A 21 -25.75 -3.10 16.71
C THR A 21 -26.26 -2.20 15.58
N ILE A 22 -26.23 -2.69 14.33
CA ILE A 22 -26.67 -1.91 13.16
C ILE A 22 -28.20 -1.77 13.15
N GLN A 23 -28.69 -0.62 12.69
CA GLN A 23 -30.13 -0.37 12.58
C GLN A 23 -30.64 -0.70 11.17
N ASN A 24 -29.83 -0.45 10.13
CA ASN A 24 -30.24 -0.58 8.73
C ASN A 24 -29.81 -1.92 8.12
N ARG A 25 -30.15 -3.03 8.79
CA ARG A 25 -29.79 -4.37 8.34
C ARG A 25 -30.32 -4.70 6.93
N ARG A 26 -31.58 -4.34 6.62
CA ARG A 26 -32.16 -4.55 5.27
C ARG A 26 -31.37 -3.82 4.20
N ALA A 27 -31.01 -2.55 4.46
CA ALA A 27 -30.21 -1.76 3.54
C ALA A 27 -28.82 -2.39 3.29
N LEU A 28 -28.16 -2.92 4.32
CA LEU A 28 -26.87 -3.62 4.16
C LEU A 28 -26.97 -4.79 3.17
N TYR A 29 -27.97 -5.66 3.34
CA TYR A 29 -28.15 -6.83 2.48
C TYR A 29 -28.45 -6.44 1.02
N VAL A 30 -29.30 -5.43 0.82
CA VAL A 30 -29.59 -4.92 -0.54
C VAL A 30 -28.36 -4.26 -1.15
N ALA A 31 -27.60 -3.49 -0.37
CA ALA A 31 -26.34 -2.90 -0.84
C ALA A 31 -25.32 -3.99 -1.22
N MET A 32 -25.16 -5.04 -0.42
CA MET A 32 -24.31 -6.19 -0.78
C MET A 32 -24.74 -6.85 -2.09
N PHE A 33 -26.04 -6.96 -2.35
CA PHE A 33 -26.54 -7.51 -3.61
C PHE A 33 -26.28 -6.58 -4.81
N LEU A 34 -26.24 -5.26 -4.60
CA LEU A 34 -26.17 -4.26 -5.67
C LEU A 34 -24.81 -3.56 -5.83
N HIS A 35 -23.85 -3.72 -4.92
CA HIS A 35 -22.64 -2.89 -4.85
C HIS A 35 -21.86 -2.82 -6.18
N ASP A 36 -21.87 -3.92 -6.92
CA ASP A 36 -21.18 -4.06 -8.21
C ASP A 36 -22.09 -4.11 -9.45
N ILE A 37 -23.38 -3.77 -9.31
CA ILE A 37 -24.41 -3.97 -10.35
C ILE A 37 -24.12 -3.25 -11.68
N ALA A 38 -23.25 -2.24 -11.65
CA ALA A 38 -22.89 -1.44 -12.81
C ALA A 38 -21.49 -1.72 -13.35
N LYS A 39 -20.81 -2.78 -12.89
CA LYS A 39 -19.54 -3.23 -13.49
C LYS A 39 -19.70 -3.48 -14.99
N GLY A 40 -18.72 -3.02 -15.78
CA GLY A 40 -18.71 -3.13 -17.25
C GLY A 40 -19.41 -1.98 -18.00
N ARG A 41 -19.89 -0.94 -17.31
CA ARG A 41 -20.37 0.30 -17.94
C ARG A 41 -19.20 1.25 -18.24
N LYS A 42 -19.46 2.26 -19.09
CA LYS A 42 -18.47 3.29 -19.45
C LYS A 42 -18.19 4.30 -18.34
N ASP A 43 -19.20 4.59 -17.52
CA ASP A 43 -19.10 5.50 -16.38
C ASP A 43 -18.57 4.77 -15.14
N ASP A 44 -18.15 5.53 -14.13
CA ASP A 44 -17.77 4.96 -12.82
C ASP A 44 -18.88 4.06 -12.28
N HIS A 45 -18.57 2.79 -12.06
CA HIS A 45 -19.53 1.77 -11.67
C HIS A 45 -20.15 2.03 -10.30
N SER A 46 -19.46 2.71 -9.39
CA SER A 46 -20.00 3.04 -8.07
C SER A 46 -21.09 4.12 -8.20
N ILE A 47 -20.82 5.16 -8.99
CA ILE A 47 -21.79 6.25 -9.26
C ILE A 47 -22.99 5.71 -10.05
N ALA A 48 -22.73 4.94 -11.10
CA ALA A 48 -23.77 4.32 -11.90
C ALA A 48 -24.60 3.31 -11.09
N GLY A 49 -23.94 2.54 -10.21
CA GLY A 49 -24.57 1.59 -9.30
C GLY A 49 -25.49 2.28 -8.29
N ALA A 50 -25.06 3.41 -7.72
CA ALA A 50 -25.88 4.22 -6.82
C ALA A 50 -27.16 4.73 -7.51
N ALA A 51 -27.07 5.17 -8.77
CA ALA A 51 -28.23 5.57 -9.56
C ALA A 51 -29.21 4.40 -9.81
N VAL A 52 -28.70 3.17 -9.99
CA VAL A 52 -29.53 1.96 -10.08
C VAL A 52 -30.18 1.65 -8.74
N ALA A 53 -29.43 1.72 -7.64
CA ALA A 53 -29.95 1.49 -6.29
C ALA A 53 -31.10 2.44 -5.92
N ARG A 54 -30.99 3.74 -6.26
CA ARG A 54 -32.07 4.73 -6.05
C ARG A 54 -33.36 4.34 -6.79
N LYS A 55 -33.27 3.72 -7.97
CA LYS A 55 -34.42 3.27 -8.75
C LYS A 55 -35.01 1.95 -8.25
N LEU A 56 -34.17 1.03 -7.77
CA LEU A 56 -34.60 -0.29 -7.33
C LEU A 56 -35.09 -0.31 -5.87
N GLY A 57 -34.58 0.57 -5.01
CA GLY A 57 -34.95 0.60 -3.58
C GLY A 57 -36.46 0.57 -3.32
N PRO A 58 -37.25 1.49 -3.89
CA PRO A 58 -38.71 1.49 -3.72
C PRO A 58 -39.38 0.21 -4.25
N ARG A 59 -38.83 -0.39 -5.32
CA ARG A 59 -39.33 -1.64 -5.91
C ARG A 59 -39.05 -2.86 -5.03
N PHE A 60 -38.02 -2.77 -4.18
CA PHE A 60 -37.72 -3.76 -3.14
C PHE A 60 -38.43 -3.47 -1.81
N GLY A 61 -39.34 -2.48 -1.78
CA GLY A 61 -40.08 -2.11 -0.58
C GLY A 61 -39.21 -1.41 0.47
N LEU A 62 -38.13 -0.74 0.05
CA LEU A 62 -37.35 0.13 0.92
C LEU A 62 -38.00 1.50 1.03
N ASP A 63 -37.96 2.09 2.22
CA ASP A 63 -38.33 3.49 2.39
C ASP A 63 -37.27 4.44 1.80
N ALA A 64 -37.52 5.76 1.88
CA ALA A 64 -36.60 6.76 1.33
C ALA A 64 -35.23 6.77 2.05
N ALA A 65 -35.21 6.54 3.36
CA ALA A 65 -33.98 6.55 4.17
C ALA A 65 -33.15 5.29 3.91
N GLU A 66 -33.78 4.12 3.86
CA GLU A 66 -33.17 2.85 3.46
C GLU A 66 -32.64 2.94 2.03
N THR A 67 -33.43 3.45 1.08
CA THR A 67 -33.01 3.64 -0.32
C THR A 67 -31.80 4.57 -0.42
N SER A 68 -31.80 5.67 0.32
CA SER A 68 -30.65 6.59 0.37
C SER A 68 -29.42 5.92 0.97
N THR A 69 -29.60 5.07 1.99
CA THR A 69 -28.51 4.33 2.64
C THR A 69 -27.91 3.28 1.70
N VAL A 70 -28.75 2.52 0.98
CA VAL A 70 -28.30 1.58 -0.05
C VAL A 70 -27.52 2.30 -1.13
N ALA A 71 -28.07 3.38 -1.68
CA ALA A 71 -27.40 4.14 -2.74
C ALA A 71 -26.05 4.67 -2.29
N TRP A 72 -25.95 5.20 -1.06
CA TRP A 72 -24.70 5.68 -0.49
C TRP A 72 -23.68 4.54 -0.30
N LEU A 73 -24.11 3.38 0.23
CA LEU A 73 -23.23 2.21 0.39
C LEU A 73 -22.70 1.71 -0.95
N VAL A 74 -23.54 1.66 -1.99
CA VAL A 74 -23.12 1.27 -3.34
C VAL A 74 -22.15 2.32 -3.93
N GLU A 75 -22.40 3.60 -3.74
CA GLU A 75 -21.52 4.68 -4.23
C GLU A 75 -20.12 4.64 -3.58
N HIS A 76 -20.05 4.26 -2.31
CA HIS A 76 -18.83 4.32 -1.50
C HIS A 76 -18.27 2.96 -1.10
N HIS A 77 -18.70 1.85 -1.72
CA HIS A 77 -18.31 0.50 -1.29
C HIS A 77 -16.78 0.26 -1.33
N LEU A 78 -16.04 0.95 -2.20
CA LEU A 78 -14.57 0.88 -2.25
C LEU A 78 -13.88 1.85 -1.27
N LEU A 79 -14.58 2.84 -0.73
CA LEU A 79 -13.99 3.96 0.01
C LEU A 79 -13.15 3.49 1.19
N MET A 80 -13.68 2.57 2.01
CA MET A 80 -12.98 2.11 3.21
C MET A 80 -11.77 1.23 2.85
N SER A 81 -11.92 0.32 1.90
CA SER A 81 -10.83 -0.54 1.42
C SER A 81 -9.68 0.30 0.85
N MET A 82 -10.00 1.27 -0.01
CA MET A 82 -9.00 2.16 -0.62
C MET A 82 -8.34 3.03 0.45
N THR A 83 -9.12 3.73 1.30
CA THR A 83 -8.57 4.59 2.35
C THR A 83 -7.66 3.80 3.29
N ALA A 84 -8.08 2.62 3.73
CA ALA A 84 -7.30 1.79 4.64
C ALA A 84 -5.95 1.36 4.05
N GLN A 85 -5.89 1.11 2.74
CA GLN A 85 -4.71 0.55 2.08
C GLN A 85 -3.80 1.60 1.43
N SER A 86 -4.35 2.73 0.97
CA SER A 86 -3.60 3.74 0.22
C SER A 86 -3.35 5.03 0.98
N ARG A 87 -3.91 5.22 2.19
CA ARG A 87 -3.71 6.46 2.97
C ARG A 87 -2.99 6.20 4.28
N ASP A 88 -2.34 7.25 4.79
CA ASP A 88 -1.77 7.24 6.13
C ASP A 88 -2.87 7.41 7.18
N LEU A 89 -3.27 6.29 7.80
CA LEU A 89 -4.28 6.28 8.87
C LEU A 89 -3.81 6.96 10.16
N SER A 90 -2.52 7.30 10.24
CA SER A 90 -2.00 8.07 11.37
C SER A 90 -2.17 9.57 11.20
N ASP A 91 -2.36 10.06 9.97
CA ASP A 91 -2.60 11.47 9.69
C ASP A 91 -4.03 11.86 10.10
N PRO A 92 -4.20 12.75 11.09
CA PRO A 92 -5.53 13.21 11.51
C PRO A 92 -6.36 13.74 10.34
N LYS A 93 -5.73 14.36 9.34
CA LYS A 93 -6.44 14.92 8.20
C LYS A 93 -7.05 13.85 7.30
N THR A 94 -6.38 12.70 7.16
CA THR A 94 -6.92 11.53 6.46
C THR A 94 -8.18 11.03 7.18
N ILE A 95 -8.11 10.90 8.51
CA ILE A 95 -9.24 10.44 9.34
C ILE A 95 -10.41 11.43 9.28
N GLU A 96 -10.15 12.73 9.42
CA GLU A 96 -11.16 13.79 9.30
C GLU A 96 -11.85 13.77 7.93
N THR A 97 -11.07 13.60 6.86
CA THR A 97 -11.59 13.57 5.49
C THR A 97 -12.50 12.36 5.29
N PHE A 98 -12.06 11.18 5.71
CA PHE A 98 -12.88 9.97 5.65
C PHE A 98 -14.14 10.09 6.53
N ALA A 99 -14.00 10.60 7.76
CA ALA A 99 -15.13 10.87 8.66
C ALA A 99 -16.13 11.86 8.04
N GLY A 100 -15.65 12.88 7.32
CA GLY A 100 -16.48 13.85 6.60
C GLY A 100 -17.34 13.24 5.49
N VAL A 101 -16.87 12.15 4.86
CA VAL A 101 -17.66 11.39 3.88
C VAL A 101 -18.62 10.42 4.58
N VAL A 102 -18.15 9.71 5.61
CA VAL A 102 -18.95 8.71 6.34
C VAL A 102 -20.08 9.33 7.16
N GLN A 103 -19.85 10.48 7.80
CA GLN A 103 -20.80 11.34 8.51
C GLN A 103 -21.54 10.74 9.73
N SER A 104 -21.67 9.41 9.86
CA SER A 104 -22.36 8.79 11.00
C SER A 104 -21.80 7.43 11.38
N LEU A 105 -21.91 7.06 12.66
CA LEU A 105 -21.49 5.75 13.17
C LEU A 105 -22.22 4.59 12.49
N GLU A 106 -23.49 4.79 12.15
CA GLU A 106 -24.28 3.79 11.45
C GLU A 106 -23.70 3.51 10.05
N ARG A 107 -23.38 4.56 9.27
CA ARG A 107 -22.72 4.39 7.97
C ARG A 107 -21.34 3.77 8.09
N LEU A 108 -20.57 4.13 9.12
CA LEU A 108 -19.26 3.54 9.39
C LEU A 108 -19.35 2.02 9.61
N LYS A 109 -20.30 1.57 10.43
CA LYS A 109 -20.54 0.15 10.71
C LYS A 109 -20.97 -0.62 9.45
N LEU A 110 -21.95 -0.08 8.73
CA LEU A 110 -22.47 -0.69 7.49
C LEU A 110 -21.37 -0.82 6.43
N LEU A 111 -20.56 0.23 6.24
CA LEU A 111 -19.48 0.25 5.26
C LEU A 111 -18.37 -0.75 5.63
N LEU A 112 -18.00 -0.86 6.91
CA LEU A 112 -17.02 -1.85 7.36
C LEU A 112 -17.49 -3.28 7.07
N ILE A 113 -18.74 -3.62 7.41
CA ILE A 113 -19.27 -4.96 7.19
C ILE A 113 -19.34 -5.29 5.69
N LEU A 114 -19.80 -4.34 4.87
CA LEU A 114 -19.82 -4.47 3.42
C LEU A 114 -18.41 -4.72 2.86
N THR A 115 -17.44 -3.92 3.30
CA THR A 115 -16.03 -4.00 2.85
C THR A 115 -15.40 -5.36 3.20
N ILE A 116 -15.63 -5.86 4.41
CA ILE A 116 -15.11 -7.17 4.84
C ILE A 116 -15.71 -8.28 3.99
N ALA A 117 -17.02 -8.23 3.76
CA ALA A 117 -17.71 -9.25 3.00
C ALA A 117 -17.26 -9.26 1.52
N ASP A 118 -17.07 -8.08 0.92
CA ASP A 118 -16.56 -7.92 -0.44
C ASP A 118 -15.14 -8.48 -0.58
N ILE A 119 -14.19 -8.06 0.26
CA ILE A 119 -12.80 -8.55 0.22
C ILE A 119 -12.72 -10.07 0.38
N LYS A 120 -13.57 -10.66 1.23
CA LYS A 120 -13.61 -12.12 1.40
C LYS A 120 -14.21 -12.85 0.20
N ALA A 121 -15.11 -12.22 -0.55
CA ALA A 121 -15.77 -12.84 -1.69
C ALA A 121 -14.83 -12.98 -2.93
N VAL A 122 -13.77 -12.19 -3.01
CA VAL A 122 -12.84 -12.16 -4.16
C VAL A 122 -12.00 -13.44 -4.29
N GLY A 123 -11.67 -14.13 -3.19
CA GLY A 123 -10.97 -15.42 -3.23
C GLY A 123 -10.02 -15.68 -2.05
N PRO A 124 -9.52 -16.93 -1.91
CA PRO A 124 -8.61 -17.31 -0.85
C PRO A 124 -7.31 -16.48 -0.89
N GLY A 125 -6.82 -16.05 0.28
CA GLY A 125 -5.61 -15.22 0.43
C GLY A 125 -5.83 -13.71 0.26
N THR A 126 -7.00 -13.25 -0.22
CA THR A 126 -7.28 -11.82 -0.39
C THR A 126 -7.44 -11.09 0.94
N TRP A 127 -8.01 -11.77 1.94
CA TRP A 127 -8.12 -11.28 3.31
C TRP A 127 -6.90 -11.69 4.14
N THR A 128 -6.22 -10.72 4.77
CA THR A 128 -5.04 -10.94 5.60
C THR A 128 -5.19 -10.27 6.97
N ALA A 129 -4.47 -10.77 7.99
CA ALA A 129 -4.45 -10.17 9.33
C ALA A 129 -4.05 -8.68 9.29
N TRP A 130 -3.17 -8.32 8.36
CA TRP A 130 -2.81 -6.95 8.03
C TRP A 130 -3.99 -6.10 7.57
N LYS A 131 -4.76 -6.54 6.56
CA LYS A 131 -5.93 -5.79 6.06
C LYS A 131 -6.97 -5.63 7.16
N ALA A 132 -7.12 -6.66 7.99
CA ALA A 132 -7.95 -6.59 9.19
C ALA A 132 -7.48 -5.48 10.15
N THR A 133 -6.18 -5.35 10.38
CA THR A 133 -5.61 -4.27 11.21
C THR A 133 -5.87 -2.90 10.61
N LEU A 134 -5.61 -2.70 9.31
CA LEU A 134 -5.86 -1.40 8.67
C LEU A 134 -7.34 -0.98 8.75
N LEU A 135 -8.27 -1.90 8.46
CA LEU A 135 -9.70 -1.63 8.53
C LEU A 135 -10.15 -1.33 9.97
N ARG A 136 -9.63 -2.06 10.97
CA ARG A 136 -9.89 -1.79 12.39
C ARG A 136 -9.36 -0.42 12.81
N THR A 137 -8.12 -0.09 12.42
CA THR A 137 -7.51 1.20 12.75
C THR A 137 -8.34 2.33 12.15
N LEU A 138 -8.67 2.27 10.86
CA LEU A 138 -9.51 3.28 10.22
C LEU A 138 -10.89 3.39 10.90
N TYR A 139 -11.53 2.26 11.23
CA TYR A 139 -12.81 2.27 11.94
C TYR A 139 -12.70 3.02 13.27
N TYR A 140 -11.74 2.65 14.13
CA TYR A 140 -11.62 3.24 15.46
C TYR A 140 -11.21 4.72 15.43
N GLU A 141 -10.28 5.10 14.55
CA GLU A 141 -9.90 6.50 14.38
C GLU A 141 -11.09 7.34 13.89
N THR A 142 -11.89 6.81 12.96
CA THR A 142 -13.09 7.49 12.45
C THR A 142 -14.20 7.57 13.50
N GLU A 143 -14.42 6.51 14.27
CA GLU A 143 -15.39 6.46 15.35
C GLU A 143 -15.10 7.54 16.41
N MET A 144 -13.82 7.79 16.73
CA MET A 144 -13.41 8.89 17.61
C MET A 144 -13.85 10.27 17.09
N VAL A 145 -13.65 10.53 15.80
CA VAL A 145 -14.03 11.81 15.17
C VAL A 145 -15.54 11.97 15.13
N LEU A 146 -16.27 10.94 14.69
CA LEU A 146 -17.73 10.97 14.57
C LEU A 146 -18.45 11.07 15.93
N SER A 147 -17.82 10.57 16.99
CA SER A 147 -18.35 10.66 18.36
C SER A 147 -17.96 11.96 19.08
N GLY A 148 -17.32 12.92 18.37
CA GLY A 148 -16.90 14.21 18.94
C GLY A 148 -15.80 14.06 19.99
N GLY A 149 -14.88 13.10 19.82
CA GLY A 149 -13.84 12.78 20.79
C GLY A 149 -14.29 11.91 21.96
N ARG A 150 -15.56 11.51 22.01
CA ARG A 150 -16.08 10.54 22.99
C ARG A 150 -15.97 9.11 22.44
N SER A 151 -14.74 8.63 22.31
CA SER A 151 -14.49 7.18 22.41
C SER A 151 -14.04 6.87 23.84
N GLU A 152 -14.18 5.63 24.30
CA GLU A 152 -13.82 5.25 25.68
C GLU A 152 -12.32 5.48 26.00
N ILE A 153 -11.44 5.63 24.98
CA ILE A 153 -9.99 5.80 25.18
C ILE A 153 -9.38 6.76 24.13
N PRO A 154 -8.88 7.95 24.51
CA PRO A 154 -8.11 8.87 23.66
C PRO A 154 -6.91 8.21 22.93
N ARG A 155 -6.50 8.77 21.77
CA ARG A 155 -5.35 8.28 20.97
C ARG A 155 -4.06 8.16 21.79
N THR A 156 -3.80 9.12 22.67
CA THR A 156 -2.65 9.09 23.61
C THR A 156 -2.71 7.90 24.55
N ASP A 157 -3.91 7.57 25.04
CA ASP A 157 -4.13 6.44 25.95
C ASP A 157 -4.04 5.10 25.21
N ARG A 158 -4.39 5.05 23.92
CA ARG A 158 -4.14 3.87 23.07
C ARG A 158 -2.66 3.59 22.87
N VAL A 159 -1.86 4.62 22.52
CA VAL A 159 -0.40 4.48 22.42
C VAL A 159 0.18 4.00 23.74
N ARG A 160 -0.27 4.58 24.86
CA ARG A 160 0.14 4.18 26.20
C ARG A 160 -0.21 2.71 26.50
N LEU A 161 -1.42 2.26 26.16
CA LEU A 161 -1.83 0.87 26.35
C LEU A 161 -0.99 -0.10 25.51
N ILE A 162 -0.66 0.27 24.28
CA ILE A 162 0.20 -0.53 23.40
C ILE A 162 1.61 -0.60 23.98
N GLN A 163 2.17 0.53 24.42
CA GLN A 163 3.47 0.59 25.09
C GLN A 163 3.49 -0.26 26.36
N MET A 164 2.44 -0.20 27.20
CA MET A 164 2.31 -1.05 28.39
C MET A 164 2.34 -2.54 28.04
N ARG A 165 1.56 -2.97 27.03
CA ARG A 165 1.55 -4.38 26.57
C ARG A 165 2.89 -4.82 26.00
N LEU A 166 3.60 -3.94 25.29
CA LEU A 166 4.93 -4.25 24.79
C LEU A 166 5.93 -4.38 25.94
N ARG A 167 5.84 -3.49 26.94
CA ARG A 167 6.68 -3.51 28.14
C ARG A 167 6.52 -4.82 28.91
N GLU A 168 5.31 -5.35 29.02
CA GLU A 168 5.05 -6.68 29.61
C GLU A 168 5.78 -7.82 28.87
N GLN A 169 5.92 -7.73 27.55
CA GLN A 169 6.63 -8.71 26.72
C GLN A 169 8.16 -8.52 26.73
N LEU A 170 8.62 -7.34 27.14
CA LEU A 170 10.03 -6.97 27.30
C LEU A 170 10.43 -6.96 28.78
N ALA A 171 10.01 -7.98 29.54
CA ALA A 171 10.25 -8.05 30.99
C ALA A 171 11.73 -8.10 31.40
N ASP A 172 12.63 -8.43 30.48
CA ASP A 172 14.08 -8.38 30.66
C ASP A 172 14.71 -6.99 30.41
N TRP A 173 13.92 -5.99 30.00
CA TRP A 173 14.37 -4.61 29.82
C TRP A 173 14.16 -3.79 31.09
N THR A 174 15.11 -2.93 31.40
CA THR A 174 14.95 -1.89 32.42
C THR A 174 13.91 -0.84 31.99
N ALA A 175 13.44 -0.05 32.96
CA ALA A 175 12.50 1.04 32.67
C ALA A 175 13.13 2.07 31.72
N GLU A 176 14.40 2.39 31.95
CA GLU A 176 15.18 3.36 31.20
C GLU A 176 15.39 2.91 29.75
N GLU A 177 15.73 1.63 29.53
CA GLU A 177 15.87 1.08 28.17
C GLU A 177 14.54 1.12 27.40
N PHE A 178 13.44 0.75 28.07
CA PHE A 178 12.12 0.78 27.45
C PHE A 178 11.70 2.20 27.10
N ASP A 179 11.86 3.16 28.02
CA ASP A 179 11.48 4.55 27.81
C ASP A 179 12.33 5.20 26.71
N ALA A 180 13.63 4.87 26.65
CA ALA A 180 14.52 5.29 25.58
C ALA A 180 14.07 4.75 24.22
N TYR A 181 13.76 3.47 24.09
CA TYR A 181 13.18 2.91 22.86
C TYR A 181 11.83 3.53 22.53
N ALA A 182 10.97 3.67 23.53
CA ALA A 182 9.61 4.16 23.32
C ALA A 182 9.59 5.60 22.78
N GLY A 183 10.49 6.43 23.29
CA GLY A 183 10.69 7.82 22.87
C GLY A 183 11.23 7.99 21.44
N ARG A 184 11.80 6.94 20.82
CA ARG A 184 12.26 6.98 19.41
C ARG A 184 11.09 6.99 18.43
N HIS A 185 9.97 6.40 18.81
CA HIS A 185 8.86 6.15 17.91
C HIS A 185 7.73 7.16 18.09
N TYR A 186 7.35 7.80 16.99
CA TYR A 186 6.16 8.63 16.93
C TYR A 186 4.87 7.81 17.08
N PRO A 187 3.74 8.43 17.48
CA PRO A 187 2.45 7.73 17.67
C PRO A 187 2.00 6.85 16.50
N HIS A 188 2.35 7.21 15.27
CA HIS A 188 1.96 6.47 14.08
C HIS A 188 2.56 5.05 14.03
N TYR A 189 3.79 4.87 14.51
CA TYR A 189 4.43 3.57 14.60
C TYR A 189 3.64 2.65 15.53
N TRP A 190 3.32 3.14 16.74
CA TRP A 190 2.59 2.39 17.76
C TRP A 190 1.20 1.94 17.30
N LEU A 191 0.51 2.78 16.53
CA LEU A 191 -0.85 2.50 16.09
C LEU A 191 -0.92 1.61 14.84
N LYS A 192 0.15 1.58 14.03
CA LYS A 192 0.18 0.89 12.74
C LYS A 192 0.89 -0.46 12.79
N VAL A 193 1.98 -0.56 13.54
CA VAL A 193 2.77 -1.78 13.66
C VAL A 193 2.07 -2.74 14.63
N ASP A 194 1.91 -4.01 14.25
CA ASP A 194 1.30 -5.01 15.12
C ASP A 194 2.20 -5.35 16.31
N ALA A 195 1.61 -5.87 17.40
CA ALA A 195 2.33 -6.15 18.63
C ALA A 195 3.50 -7.14 18.45
N GLY A 196 3.36 -8.13 17.56
CA GLY A 196 4.42 -9.10 17.28
C GLY A 196 5.61 -8.45 16.58
N ARG A 197 5.34 -7.62 15.56
CA ARG A 197 6.37 -6.83 14.89
C ARG A 197 7.00 -5.78 15.81
N GLN A 198 6.22 -5.11 16.68
CA GLN A 198 6.76 -4.17 17.67
C GLN A 198 7.79 -4.82 18.60
N LEU A 199 7.51 -6.05 19.05
CA LEU A 199 8.46 -6.85 19.85
C LEU A 199 9.73 -7.17 19.05
N LYS A 200 9.58 -7.68 17.82
CA LYS A 200 10.73 -8.00 16.95
C LYS A 200 11.58 -6.78 16.67
N ASN A 201 10.95 -5.64 16.40
CA ASN A 201 11.62 -4.36 16.15
C ASN A 201 12.42 -3.87 17.36
N ALA A 202 11.84 -3.92 18.56
CA ALA A 202 12.53 -3.55 19.80
C ALA A 202 13.80 -4.40 20.00
N ARG A 203 13.67 -5.71 19.83
CA ARG A 203 14.79 -6.65 19.92
C ARG A 203 15.84 -6.39 18.85
N PHE A 204 15.41 -6.19 17.61
CA PHE A 204 16.28 -5.94 16.47
C PHE A 204 17.13 -4.69 16.67
N ILE A 205 16.51 -3.57 17.08
CA ILE A 205 17.22 -2.32 17.37
C ILE A 205 18.21 -2.51 18.53
N ARG A 206 17.81 -3.21 19.60
CA ARG A 206 18.71 -3.49 20.73
C ARG A 206 19.93 -4.29 20.29
N THR A 207 19.73 -5.38 19.54
CA THR A 207 20.82 -6.22 19.04
C THR A 207 21.74 -5.44 18.09
N ALA A 208 21.19 -4.60 17.20
CA ALA A 208 22.01 -3.75 16.33
C ALA A 208 22.84 -2.74 17.14
N ALA A 209 22.25 -2.12 18.16
CA ALA A 209 22.94 -1.17 19.04
C ALA A 209 24.06 -1.84 19.87
N GLU A 210 23.80 -3.01 20.45
CA GLU A 210 24.77 -3.81 21.21
C GLU A 210 25.97 -4.24 20.33
N ALA A 211 25.72 -4.53 19.05
CA ALA A 211 26.76 -4.85 18.08
C ALA A 211 27.49 -3.62 17.50
N GLY A 212 27.07 -2.40 17.88
CA GLY A 212 27.61 -1.15 17.33
C GLY A 212 27.29 -0.94 15.84
N HIS A 213 26.26 -1.60 15.31
CA HIS A 213 25.84 -1.48 13.92
C HIS A 213 24.90 -0.30 13.72
N THR A 214 25.31 0.65 12.89
CA THR A 214 24.44 1.75 12.45
C THR A 214 23.53 1.34 11.30
N VAL A 215 23.92 0.36 10.50
CA VAL A 215 23.11 -0.23 9.43
C VAL A 215 22.98 -1.72 9.70
N ALA A 216 21.75 -2.20 9.82
CA ALA A 216 21.44 -3.61 10.04
C ALA A 216 20.17 -4.01 9.29
N THR A 217 20.07 -5.29 8.96
CA THR A 217 18.86 -5.88 8.37
C THR A 217 18.48 -7.18 9.08
N THR A 218 17.19 -7.50 9.09
CA THR A 218 16.67 -8.80 9.52
C THR A 218 15.54 -9.23 8.59
N TYR A 219 15.32 -10.53 8.43
CA TYR A 219 14.31 -11.05 7.52
C TYR A 219 13.72 -12.37 7.99
N GLU A 220 12.47 -12.61 7.58
CA GLU A 220 11.75 -13.84 7.87
C GLU A 220 10.69 -14.13 6.81
N THR A 221 10.27 -15.39 6.73
CA THR A 221 9.15 -15.82 5.88
C THR A 221 7.84 -15.78 6.66
N ASP A 222 6.77 -15.34 6.00
CA ASP A 222 5.41 -15.50 6.49
C ASP A 222 4.63 -16.35 5.49
N LEU A 223 4.55 -17.65 5.78
CA LEU A 223 3.82 -18.61 4.96
C LEU A 223 2.32 -18.34 4.92
N SER A 224 1.74 -17.82 6.01
CA SER A 224 0.30 -17.53 6.08
C SER A 224 -0.09 -16.41 5.12
N ARG A 225 0.81 -15.44 4.93
CA ARG A 225 0.65 -14.33 3.99
C ARG A 225 1.25 -14.62 2.61
N GLY A 226 2.04 -15.67 2.47
CA GLY A 226 2.75 -16.00 1.22
C GLY A 226 3.79 -14.95 0.84
N VAL A 227 4.48 -14.37 1.85
CA VAL A 227 5.44 -13.27 1.66
C VAL A 227 6.74 -13.51 2.42
N THR A 228 7.72 -12.69 2.11
CA THR A 228 9.00 -12.57 2.82
C THR A 228 9.12 -11.15 3.35
N GLU A 229 9.33 -10.98 4.65
CA GLU A 229 9.46 -9.66 5.29
C GLU A 229 10.93 -9.36 5.58
N LEU A 230 11.33 -8.13 5.29
CA LEU A 230 12.68 -7.61 5.50
C LEU A 230 12.56 -6.32 6.30
N CYS A 231 13.19 -6.26 7.47
CA CYS A 231 13.26 -5.05 8.29
C CYS A 231 14.67 -4.44 8.17
N VAL A 232 14.73 -3.12 8.01
CA VAL A 232 15.96 -2.35 7.81
C VAL A 232 16.04 -1.28 8.89
N TYR A 233 17.18 -1.22 9.57
CA TYR A 233 17.51 -0.16 10.52
C TYR A 233 18.77 0.57 10.05
N SER A 234 18.67 1.87 9.80
CA SER A 234 19.79 2.69 9.31
C SER A 234 19.59 4.17 9.65
N PRO A 235 20.63 5.02 9.61
CA PRO A 235 20.42 6.47 9.63
C PRO A 235 19.54 6.89 8.45
N ASP A 236 18.65 7.85 8.66
CA ASP A 236 17.85 8.41 7.58
C ASP A 236 18.74 9.26 6.66
N HIS A 237 18.54 9.14 5.36
CA HIS A 237 19.25 9.95 4.38
C HIS A 237 18.44 10.11 3.10
N PRO A 238 18.68 11.18 2.30
CA PRO A 238 17.99 11.37 1.04
C PRO A 238 18.10 10.14 0.14
N ARG A 239 16.96 9.76 -0.47
CA ARG A 239 16.82 8.61 -1.40
C ARG A 239 16.98 7.23 -0.77
N LEU A 240 16.95 7.10 0.56
CA LEU A 240 16.97 5.81 1.26
C LEU A 240 15.98 4.80 0.65
N LEU A 241 14.71 5.18 0.49
CA LEU A 241 13.69 4.29 -0.09
C LEU A 241 14.04 3.84 -1.53
N ALA A 242 14.66 4.71 -2.33
CA ALA A 242 15.13 4.34 -3.67
C ALA A 242 16.28 3.31 -3.61
N ILE A 243 17.13 3.38 -2.58
CA ILE A 243 18.17 2.38 -2.34
C ILE A 243 17.55 1.04 -1.97
N LEU A 244 16.61 1.03 -1.01
CA LEU A 244 15.95 -0.20 -0.57
C LEU A 244 15.21 -0.88 -1.73
N THR A 245 14.37 -0.11 -2.44
CA THR A 245 13.57 -0.63 -3.56
C THR A 245 14.44 -1.08 -4.73
N GLY A 246 15.54 -0.37 -5.00
CA GLY A 246 16.50 -0.75 -6.04
C GLY A 246 17.27 -2.03 -5.72
N ALA A 247 17.72 -2.22 -4.48
CA ALA A 247 18.37 -3.45 -4.04
C ALA A 247 17.42 -4.66 -4.10
N CYS A 248 16.15 -4.45 -3.71
CA CYS A 248 15.08 -5.44 -3.87
C CYS A 248 14.89 -5.79 -5.35
N ALA A 249 14.67 -4.79 -6.22
CA ALA A 249 14.46 -4.99 -7.66
C ALA A 249 15.65 -5.70 -8.33
N ALA A 250 16.88 -5.26 -8.04
CA ALA A 250 18.12 -5.87 -8.53
C ALA A 250 18.24 -7.34 -8.14
N SER A 251 17.76 -7.71 -6.95
CA SER A 251 17.78 -9.10 -6.46
C SER A 251 16.54 -9.91 -6.86
N GLY A 252 15.60 -9.29 -7.60
CA GLY A 252 14.38 -9.94 -8.09
C GLY A 252 13.26 -9.97 -7.07
N GLY A 253 13.37 -9.17 -6.01
CA GLY A 253 12.28 -8.80 -5.11
C GLY A 253 11.17 -8.10 -5.87
N ASN A 254 9.94 -8.53 -5.62
CA ASN A 254 8.75 -7.77 -5.98
C ASN A 254 8.14 -7.28 -4.66
N ILE A 255 8.12 -5.96 -4.45
CA ILE A 255 7.62 -5.37 -3.21
C ILE A 255 6.09 -5.32 -3.31
N VAL A 256 5.42 -5.95 -2.36
CA VAL A 256 3.95 -5.97 -2.29
C VAL A 256 3.41 -5.00 -1.24
N ASP A 257 4.26 -4.63 -0.28
CA ASP A 257 3.95 -3.69 0.78
C ASP A 257 5.26 -3.14 1.38
N ALA A 258 5.21 -1.92 1.89
CA ALA A 258 6.33 -1.26 2.53
C ALA A 258 5.83 -0.31 3.63
N GLN A 259 6.32 -0.48 4.84
CA GLN A 259 6.11 0.44 5.96
C GLN A 259 7.41 1.17 6.25
N ILE A 260 7.39 2.50 6.11
CA ILE A 260 8.55 3.37 6.29
C ILE A 260 8.33 4.22 7.53
N PHE A 261 9.29 4.22 8.44
CA PHE A 261 9.19 4.98 9.70
C PHE A 261 10.51 5.64 10.06
N THR A 262 10.56 6.97 9.98
CA THR A 262 11.67 7.75 10.56
C THR A 262 11.44 7.93 12.07
N THR A 263 12.45 7.59 12.86
CA THR A 263 12.46 7.75 14.31
C THR A 263 12.92 9.16 14.72
N ALA A 264 12.57 9.59 15.93
CA ALA A 264 12.86 10.94 16.42
C ALA A 264 14.36 11.25 16.54
N ASP A 265 15.20 10.22 16.59
CA ASP A 265 16.66 10.29 16.62
C ASP A 265 17.32 10.20 15.23
N GLY A 266 16.54 10.31 14.16
CA GLY A 266 17.05 10.40 12.79
C GLY A 266 17.49 9.06 12.18
N PHE A 267 17.01 7.95 12.72
CA PHE A 267 17.11 6.63 12.08
C PHE A 267 15.81 6.30 11.35
N VAL A 268 15.85 5.25 10.55
CA VAL A 268 14.67 4.61 9.98
C VAL A 268 14.51 3.21 10.51
N LEU A 269 13.26 2.75 10.53
CA LEU A 269 12.89 1.38 10.84
C LEU A 269 11.86 0.93 9.82
N ASP A 270 12.36 0.46 8.68
CA ASP A 270 11.54 0.18 7.52
C ASP A 270 11.27 -1.31 7.41
N THR A 271 10.01 -1.69 7.21
CA THR A 271 9.61 -3.08 6.91
C THR A 271 9.18 -3.16 5.45
N ILE A 272 9.92 -3.91 4.65
CA ILE A 272 9.64 -4.18 3.24
C ILE A 272 9.11 -5.62 3.12
N THR A 273 7.92 -5.78 2.54
CA THR A 273 7.32 -7.07 2.30
C THR A 273 7.44 -7.43 0.83
N LEU A 274 8.01 -8.59 0.55
CA LEU A 274 8.29 -9.11 -0.78
C LEU A 274 7.35 -10.29 -1.10
N SER A 275 6.87 -10.36 -2.33
CA SER A 275 6.25 -11.60 -2.80
C SER A 275 7.28 -12.71 -2.88
N ARG A 276 6.83 -13.93 -2.55
CA ARG A 276 7.65 -15.12 -2.70
C ARG A 276 7.95 -15.37 -4.18
N ALA A 277 9.18 -15.77 -4.46
CA ALA A 277 9.60 -16.29 -5.75
C ALA A 277 9.77 -17.83 -5.71
N PHE A 278 9.91 -18.41 -4.52
CA PHE A 278 10.11 -19.82 -4.28
C PHE A 278 9.08 -20.40 -3.31
N GLU A 279 8.76 -21.68 -3.50
CA GLU A 279 7.83 -22.40 -2.62
C GLU A 279 8.46 -22.72 -1.27
N ARG A 280 9.76 -23.06 -1.22
CA ARG A 280 10.47 -23.47 0.00
C ARG A 280 11.01 -22.27 0.76
N ASP A 281 10.82 -22.27 2.08
CA ASP A 281 11.31 -21.21 2.98
C ASP A 281 12.83 -21.06 2.94
N GLU A 282 13.59 -22.16 2.84
CA GLU A 282 15.05 -22.10 2.75
C GLU A 282 15.53 -21.31 1.51
N ASP A 283 14.82 -21.45 0.38
CA ASP A 283 15.14 -20.73 -0.86
C ASP A 283 14.78 -19.23 -0.73
N GLU A 284 13.64 -18.93 -0.12
CA GLU A 284 13.24 -17.56 0.19
C GLU A 284 14.19 -16.88 1.17
N LEU A 285 14.61 -17.55 2.25
CA LEU A 285 15.56 -17.00 3.22
C LEU A 285 16.94 -16.77 2.60
N ARG A 286 17.40 -17.64 1.70
CA ARG A 286 18.63 -17.41 0.92
C ARG A 286 18.51 -16.20 -0.01
N ARG A 287 17.35 -16.00 -0.65
CA ARG A 287 17.07 -14.81 -1.46
C ARG A 287 17.01 -13.56 -0.59
N ALA A 288 16.32 -13.60 0.53
CA ALA A 288 16.22 -12.51 1.49
C ALA A 288 17.59 -12.09 2.02
N GLY A 289 18.45 -13.05 2.38
CA GLY A 289 19.82 -12.78 2.82
C GLY A 289 20.68 -12.07 1.75
N ARG A 290 20.50 -12.42 0.47
CA ARG A 290 21.16 -11.69 -0.63
C ARG A 290 20.64 -10.26 -0.77
N ILE A 291 19.33 -10.06 -0.65
CA ILE A 291 18.71 -8.74 -0.68
C ILE A 291 19.20 -7.88 0.49
N ALA A 292 19.14 -8.43 1.70
CA ALA A 292 19.65 -7.84 2.93
C ALA A 292 21.11 -7.37 2.77
N THR A 293 21.98 -8.27 2.32
CA THR A 293 23.39 -7.94 2.05
C THR A 293 23.53 -6.82 1.02
N ALA A 294 22.77 -6.86 -0.06
CA ALA A 294 22.81 -5.81 -1.09
C ALA A 294 22.36 -4.45 -0.55
N ILE A 295 21.32 -4.41 0.28
CA ILE A 295 20.85 -3.20 0.97
C ILE A 295 21.95 -2.67 1.88
N GLU A 296 22.50 -3.48 2.77
CA GLU A 296 23.52 -3.02 3.71
C GLU A 296 24.74 -2.45 3.00
N ARG A 297 25.23 -3.12 1.95
CA ARG A 297 26.36 -2.65 1.15
C ARG A 297 26.04 -1.35 0.40
N ALA A 298 24.82 -1.20 -0.11
CA ALA A 298 24.40 0.02 -0.79
C ALA A 298 24.25 1.20 0.18
N LEU A 299 23.72 0.97 1.39
CA LEU A 299 23.61 2.00 2.44
C LEU A 299 24.98 2.40 3.01
N LYS A 300 25.95 1.48 3.04
CA LYS A 300 27.35 1.76 3.36
C LYS A 300 28.10 2.46 2.21
N GLY A 301 27.48 2.63 1.05
CA GLY A 301 28.09 3.25 -0.13
C GLY A 301 29.10 2.37 -0.88
N GLU A 302 29.15 1.07 -0.57
CA GLU A 302 30.08 0.12 -1.18
C GLU A 302 29.67 -0.30 -2.61
N ILE A 303 28.39 -0.14 -2.95
CA ILE A 303 27.84 -0.45 -4.28
C ILE A 303 26.88 0.66 -4.70
N ARG A 304 26.89 1.01 -5.99
CA ARG A 304 25.85 1.87 -6.57
C ARG A 304 24.69 1.00 -7.04
N ILE A 305 23.47 1.38 -6.68
CA ILE A 305 22.25 0.68 -7.10
C ILE A 305 22.13 0.58 -8.63
N ALA A 306 22.59 1.59 -9.37
CA ALA A 306 22.62 1.55 -10.83
C ALA A 306 23.39 0.34 -11.38
N ASP A 307 24.48 -0.05 -10.72
CA ASP A 307 25.32 -1.18 -11.13
C ASP A 307 24.59 -2.51 -10.85
N LEU A 308 23.86 -2.60 -9.72
CA LEU A 308 23.06 -3.78 -9.36
C LEU A 308 21.87 -4.01 -10.29
N VAL A 309 21.25 -2.93 -10.80
CA VAL A 309 20.09 -3.02 -11.70
C VAL A 309 20.52 -3.30 -13.14
N ALA A 310 21.68 -2.79 -13.58
CA ALA A 310 22.20 -2.98 -14.93
C ALA A 310 22.60 -4.43 -15.25
N ASP A 311 23.01 -5.21 -14.24
CA ASP A 311 23.42 -6.61 -14.38
C ASP A 311 22.26 -7.60 -14.66
N LYS A 312 21.03 -7.11 -14.80
CA LYS A 312 19.85 -7.95 -15.04
C LYS A 312 19.37 -7.97 -16.48
N HIS A 313 19.19 -9.19 -16.99
CA HIS A 313 18.39 -9.46 -18.18
C HIS A 313 16.90 -9.19 -17.93
N PRO A 314 16.18 -8.61 -18.92
CA PRO A 314 14.75 -8.35 -18.79
C PRO A 314 13.99 -9.64 -18.52
N VAL A 315 13.15 -9.63 -17.48
CA VAL A 315 12.21 -10.72 -17.20
C VAL A 315 11.25 -10.81 -18.40
N LYS A 316 11.08 -12.01 -18.97
CA LYS A 316 10.23 -12.24 -20.15
C LYS A 316 8.87 -11.54 -19.99
N ASP A 317 8.54 -10.67 -20.94
CA ASP A 317 7.23 -10.03 -21.06
C ASP A 317 6.13 -11.11 -21.00
N ARG A 318 5.29 -11.06 -19.96
CA ARG A 318 3.98 -11.71 -20.03
C ARG A 318 3.14 -10.91 -21.06
N PRO A 319 2.41 -11.59 -21.95
CA PRO A 319 1.57 -10.90 -22.92
C PRO A 319 0.54 -10.02 -22.19
N ARG A 320 0.57 -8.71 -22.47
CA ARG A 320 -0.21 -7.69 -21.78
C ARG A 320 -1.63 -7.65 -22.35
N THR A 321 -2.62 -8.16 -21.60
CA THR A 321 -4.03 -8.14 -22.01
C THR A 321 -4.82 -6.97 -21.43
N PHE A 322 -4.24 -6.17 -20.52
CA PHE A 322 -4.91 -5.07 -19.84
C PHE A 322 -4.22 -3.72 -20.13
N GLN A 323 -5.02 -2.70 -20.44
CA GLN A 323 -4.56 -1.31 -20.56
C GLN A 323 -5.04 -0.56 -19.32
N VAL A 324 -4.13 -0.25 -18.40
CA VAL A 324 -4.38 0.65 -17.27
C VAL A 324 -3.71 1.97 -17.61
N ALA A 325 -4.49 3.04 -17.82
CA ALA A 325 -3.94 4.37 -18.05
C ALA A 325 -3.28 4.86 -16.74
N PRO A 326 -1.99 5.27 -16.78
CA PRO A 326 -1.35 5.82 -15.60
C PRO A 326 -1.99 7.16 -15.24
N ASP A 327 -2.08 7.44 -13.94
CA ASP A 327 -2.57 8.70 -13.40
C ASP A 327 -1.74 9.13 -12.18
N LEU A 328 -1.64 10.44 -12.00
CA LEU A 328 -1.03 11.05 -10.83
C LEU A 328 -1.97 12.15 -10.29
N SER A 329 -2.35 12.02 -9.03
CA SER A 329 -2.94 13.10 -8.25
C SER A 329 -1.89 13.71 -7.33
N ILE A 330 -1.89 15.04 -7.23
CA ILE A 330 -1.04 15.80 -6.31
C ILE A 330 -1.96 16.62 -5.41
N ASP A 331 -1.97 16.30 -4.12
CA ASP A 331 -2.91 16.89 -3.17
C ASP A 331 -2.17 17.46 -1.95
N ASN A 332 -2.38 18.76 -1.70
CA ASN A 332 -1.81 19.47 -0.55
C ASN A 332 -2.81 19.68 0.60
N ALA A 333 -4.06 19.24 0.43
CA ALA A 333 -5.11 19.30 1.42
C ALA A 333 -5.24 17.99 2.24
N LEU A 334 -4.77 16.86 1.70
CA LEU A 334 -4.86 15.55 2.36
C LEU A 334 -3.98 15.38 3.59
N SER A 335 -2.86 16.10 3.68
CA SER A 335 -2.03 16.19 4.89
C SER A 335 -1.89 17.64 5.31
N ALA A 336 -1.64 17.91 6.59
CA ALA A 336 -1.27 19.24 7.08
C ALA A 336 0.19 19.62 6.77
N ARG A 337 1.10 18.65 6.63
CA ARG A 337 2.56 18.87 6.56
C ARG A 337 3.20 18.46 5.24
N GLU A 338 2.66 17.46 4.56
CA GLU A 338 3.24 16.89 3.34
C GLU A 338 2.37 17.13 2.10
N THR A 339 3.00 17.10 0.93
CA THR A 339 2.31 16.96 -0.34
C THR A 339 2.05 15.47 -0.59
N VAL A 340 0.82 15.09 -0.85
CA VAL A 340 0.44 13.70 -1.12
C VAL A 340 0.43 13.47 -2.62
N LEU A 341 1.27 12.53 -3.08
CA LEU A 341 1.31 12.07 -4.46
C LEU A 341 0.63 10.71 -4.52
N GLU A 342 -0.50 10.61 -5.22
CA GLU A 342 -1.18 9.34 -5.46
C GLU A 342 -1.00 8.95 -6.91
N ILE A 343 -0.28 7.85 -7.12
CA ILE A 343 0.16 7.36 -8.42
C ILE A 343 -0.56 6.05 -8.66
N SER A 344 -1.25 5.93 -9.79
CA SER A 344 -1.86 4.68 -10.20
C SER A 344 -1.45 4.30 -11.61
N GLY A 345 -1.28 3.00 -11.86
CA GLY A 345 -0.86 2.51 -13.17
C GLY A 345 -0.74 0.99 -13.22
N LEU A 346 -0.35 0.46 -14.36
CA LEU A 346 -0.08 -0.97 -14.51
C LEU A 346 1.13 -1.35 -13.63
N ASP A 347 0.97 -2.35 -12.77
CA ASP A 347 2.04 -2.85 -11.93
C ASP A 347 3.07 -3.61 -12.78
N ARG A 348 4.34 -3.53 -12.38
CA ARG A 348 5.43 -4.30 -12.97
C ARG A 348 6.62 -4.42 -12.02
N PRO A 349 7.43 -5.47 -12.18
CA PRO A 349 8.71 -5.57 -11.49
C PRO A 349 9.54 -4.28 -11.66
N GLY A 350 9.97 -3.70 -10.55
CA GLY A 350 10.79 -2.49 -10.53
C GLY A 350 10.03 -1.16 -10.62
N LEU A 351 8.69 -1.16 -10.74
CA LEU A 351 7.91 0.10 -10.82
C LEU A 351 8.19 1.01 -9.62
N LEU A 352 8.12 0.46 -8.40
CA LEU A 352 8.36 1.22 -7.18
C LEU A 352 9.78 1.81 -7.13
N PHE A 353 10.78 1.10 -7.65
CA PHE A 353 12.15 1.62 -7.75
C PHE A 353 12.23 2.79 -8.73
N ASP A 354 11.59 2.69 -9.89
CA ASP A 354 11.61 3.76 -10.89
C ASP A 354 10.87 5.01 -10.39
N LEU A 355 9.73 4.82 -9.72
CA LEU A 355 8.97 5.90 -9.09
C LEU A 355 9.78 6.60 -7.99
N THR A 356 10.30 5.84 -7.02
CA THR A 356 11.09 6.41 -5.92
C THR A 356 12.40 7.04 -6.41
N SER A 357 13.01 6.50 -7.47
CA SER A 357 14.16 7.10 -8.14
C SER A 357 13.81 8.42 -8.83
N ALA A 358 12.67 8.49 -9.52
CA ALA A 358 12.19 9.71 -10.15
C ALA A 358 11.94 10.81 -9.11
N LEU A 359 11.26 10.48 -8.00
CA LEU A 359 11.04 11.41 -6.89
C LEU A 359 12.36 11.85 -6.24
N GLY A 360 13.28 10.91 -6.03
CA GLY A 360 14.60 11.20 -5.47
C GLY A 360 15.46 12.12 -6.36
N ARG A 361 15.40 11.97 -7.70
CA ARG A 361 16.08 12.88 -8.65
C ARG A 361 15.52 14.30 -8.63
N LEU A 362 14.25 14.46 -8.24
CA LEU A 362 13.61 15.75 -8.04
C LEU A 362 13.90 16.37 -6.66
N ASN A 363 14.76 15.72 -5.87
CA ASN A 363 15.10 16.13 -4.50
C ASN A 363 13.86 16.22 -3.60
N LEU A 364 12.92 15.29 -3.77
CA LEU A 364 11.81 15.10 -2.85
C LEU A 364 12.23 14.14 -1.76
N ASN A 365 11.89 14.49 -0.51
CA ASN A 365 12.01 13.58 0.61
C ASN A 365 10.69 12.84 0.81
N ILE A 366 10.73 11.52 0.90
CA ILE A 366 9.55 10.69 1.14
C ILE A 366 9.51 10.42 2.64
N THR A 367 8.54 11.02 3.35
CA THR A 367 8.38 10.84 4.80
C THR A 367 7.55 9.60 5.14
N SER A 368 6.65 9.22 4.23
CA SER A 368 5.79 8.04 4.35
C SER A 368 5.39 7.60 2.94
N ALA A 369 5.28 6.29 2.73
CA ALA A 369 4.83 5.70 1.49
C ALA A 369 3.88 4.55 1.78
N HIS A 370 2.87 4.39 0.92
CA HIS A 370 1.92 3.29 0.95
C HIS A 370 1.85 2.71 -0.45
N VAL A 371 2.28 1.46 -0.60
CA VAL A 371 2.36 0.77 -1.89
C VAL A 371 1.39 -0.38 -1.83
N ALA A 372 0.42 -0.40 -2.74
CA ALA A 372 -0.59 -1.45 -2.79
C ALA A 372 -0.86 -1.87 -4.23
N THR A 373 -0.81 -3.16 -4.49
CA THR A 373 -1.18 -3.74 -5.79
C THR A 373 -2.59 -4.35 -5.72
N PHE A 374 -3.47 -3.93 -6.63
CA PHE A 374 -4.82 -4.44 -6.81
C PHE A 374 -4.94 -5.13 -8.19
N GLY A 375 -4.85 -6.46 -8.21
CA GLY A 375 -4.81 -7.22 -9.46
C GLY A 375 -3.55 -6.87 -10.25
N GLU A 376 -3.73 -6.23 -11.41
CA GLU A 376 -2.63 -5.75 -12.28
C GLU A 376 -2.35 -4.25 -12.09
N ARG A 377 -3.06 -3.56 -11.19
CA ARG A 377 -2.91 -2.10 -10.97
C ARG A 377 -2.17 -1.82 -9.68
N ALA A 378 -1.04 -1.11 -9.77
CA ALA A 378 -0.38 -0.50 -8.62
C ALA A 378 -1.08 0.82 -8.25
N VAL A 379 -1.23 1.06 -6.95
CA VAL A 379 -1.69 2.33 -6.37
C VAL A 379 -0.71 2.69 -5.26
N ASP A 380 0.18 3.62 -5.58
CA ASP A 380 1.26 4.04 -4.71
C ASP A 380 1.03 5.47 -4.23
N VAL A 381 1.01 5.67 -2.92
CA VAL A 381 0.81 6.97 -2.29
C VAL A 381 2.06 7.38 -1.53
N PHE A 382 2.66 8.50 -1.94
CA PHE A 382 3.86 9.05 -1.33
C PHE A 382 3.53 10.37 -0.64
N TYR A 383 3.86 10.48 0.65
CA TYR A 383 3.84 11.72 1.40
C TYR A 383 5.24 12.33 1.27
N VAL A 384 5.31 13.47 0.57
CA VAL A 384 6.58 14.08 0.22
C VAL A 384 6.71 15.50 0.71
N THR A 385 7.94 15.88 1.02
CA THR A 385 8.37 17.26 1.24
C THR A 385 9.50 17.61 0.28
N ASP A 386 9.75 18.90 0.09
CA ASP A 386 11.00 19.32 -0.54
C ASP A 386 12.19 19.22 0.44
N LEU A 387 13.39 19.60 -0.02
CA LEU A 387 14.60 19.59 0.81
C LEU A 387 14.53 20.51 2.05
N THR A 388 13.57 21.43 2.11
CA THR A 388 13.36 22.31 3.27
C THR A 388 12.36 21.73 4.27
N GLY A 389 11.80 20.54 3.98
CA GLY A 389 10.77 19.90 4.80
C GLY A 389 9.38 20.52 4.62
N THR A 390 9.15 21.27 3.54
CA THR A 390 7.86 21.92 3.27
C THR A 390 7.12 21.29 2.09
N LYS A 391 5.82 21.57 2.01
CA LYS A 391 4.96 21.10 0.91
C LYS A 391 5.38 21.71 -0.44
N VAL A 392 5.26 20.92 -1.49
CA VAL A 392 5.41 21.36 -2.88
C VAL A 392 4.12 22.00 -3.38
N THR A 393 3.96 23.30 -3.14
CA THR A 393 2.78 24.07 -3.55
C THR A 393 2.93 24.77 -4.90
N GLN A 394 4.16 24.96 -5.39
CA GLN A 394 4.44 25.69 -6.63
C GLN A 394 3.98 24.91 -7.87
N PRO A 395 3.11 25.49 -8.74
CA PRO A 395 2.57 24.79 -9.91
C PRO A 395 3.63 24.25 -10.87
N ASP A 396 4.71 25.00 -11.13
CA ASP A 396 5.78 24.56 -12.03
C ASP A 396 6.55 23.35 -11.51
N ARG A 397 6.73 23.28 -10.18
CA ARG A 397 7.34 22.13 -9.51
C ARG A 397 6.42 20.92 -9.60
N GLN A 398 5.12 21.09 -9.37
CA GLN A 398 4.12 20.02 -9.51
C GLN A 398 4.03 19.50 -10.96
N ALA A 399 4.09 20.38 -11.96
CA ALA A 399 4.13 20.00 -13.37
C ALA A 399 5.40 19.20 -13.71
N THR A 400 6.53 19.55 -13.10
CA THR A 400 7.79 18.81 -13.26
C THR A 400 7.71 17.42 -12.62
N ILE A 401 7.13 17.31 -11.42
CA ILE A 401 6.85 16.02 -10.77
C ILE A 401 5.98 15.16 -11.67
N ARG A 402 4.87 15.72 -12.19
CA ARG A 402 3.97 15.02 -13.09
C ARG A 402 4.68 14.47 -14.31
N ARG A 403 5.47 15.29 -15.02
CA ARG A 403 6.22 14.80 -16.19
C ARG A 403 7.19 13.68 -15.83
N ALA A 404 7.92 13.80 -14.73
CA ALA A 404 8.89 12.78 -14.32
C ALA A 404 8.23 11.45 -13.94
N VAL A 405 7.13 11.50 -13.19
CA VAL A 405 6.36 10.31 -12.79
C VAL A 405 5.70 9.64 -14.00
N MET A 406 5.05 10.41 -14.88
CA MET A 406 4.39 9.86 -16.06
C MET A 406 5.38 9.19 -17.03
N ALA A 407 6.60 9.75 -17.15
CA ALA A 407 7.66 9.16 -17.96
C ALA A 407 8.09 7.75 -17.49
N VAL A 408 7.90 7.41 -16.20
CA VAL A 408 8.18 6.04 -15.69
C VAL A 408 7.28 5.00 -16.35
N PHE A 409 6.03 5.36 -16.66
CA PHE A 409 5.08 4.47 -17.33
C PHE A 409 5.25 4.43 -18.86
N GLU A 410 5.80 5.50 -19.46
CA GLU A 410 6.06 5.58 -20.90
C GLU A 410 7.29 4.77 -21.33
N ALA A 411 8.31 4.66 -20.45
CA ALA A 411 9.53 3.90 -20.73
C ALA A 411 9.28 2.41 -21.06
N ASP A 412 8.13 1.88 -20.64
CA ASP A 412 7.71 0.48 -20.86
C ASP A 412 6.63 0.32 -21.92
N ALA A 413 6.17 1.39 -22.56
CA ALA A 413 5.22 1.26 -23.65
C ALA A 413 5.88 0.50 -24.81
N PRO A 414 5.24 -0.55 -25.38
CA PRO A 414 5.80 -1.24 -26.54
C PRO A 414 6.01 -0.20 -27.64
N ARG A 415 7.27 -0.04 -28.08
CA ARG A 415 7.60 0.76 -29.26
C ARG A 415 6.86 0.15 -30.45
N GLY A 416 5.69 0.70 -30.77
CA GLY A 416 4.90 0.30 -31.91
C GLY A 416 5.79 0.30 -33.15
N GLY A 417 5.82 -0.83 -33.85
CA GLY A 417 6.69 -1.05 -34.99
C GLY A 417 6.54 0.07 -36.01
N GLN A 418 7.56 0.93 -36.11
CA GLN A 418 7.77 1.71 -37.31
C GLN A 418 8.07 0.71 -38.43
N GLY A 419 7.07 0.49 -39.27
CA GLY A 419 7.19 -0.29 -40.49
C GLY A 419 8.39 0.23 -41.28
N ARG A 420 9.44 -0.61 -41.37
CA ARG A 420 10.47 -0.49 -42.40
C ARG A 420 9.75 -0.57 -43.74
N ARG A 421 9.49 0.58 -44.38
CA ARG A 421 9.32 0.65 -45.83
C ARG A 421 10.63 0.19 -46.45
N GLY A 422 10.74 -1.12 -46.69
CA GLY A 422 11.79 -1.69 -47.51
C GLY A 422 11.50 -1.39 -48.97
N THR A 423 12.24 -0.46 -49.54
CA THR A 423 12.43 -0.33 -50.99
C THR A 423 12.93 -1.66 -51.54
N ARG A 424 12.12 -2.28 -52.40
CA ARG A 424 12.48 -3.49 -53.14
C ARG A 424 13.22 -3.06 -54.40
N GLU A 425 14.53 -3.01 -54.35
CA GLU A 425 15.37 -3.05 -55.56
C GLU A 425 15.53 -4.52 -55.99
N ALA A 426 15.14 -4.80 -57.22
CA ALA A 426 15.30 -6.10 -57.85
C ALA A 426 16.70 -6.19 -58.45
N ALA A 427 17.54 -7.08 -57.92
CA ALA A 427 18.74 -7.57 -58.58
C ALA A 427 18.53 -9.05 -58.88
N GLY A 428 18.15 -9.33 -60.13
CA GLY A 428 18.17 -10.67 -60.70
C GLY A 428 19.51 -10.90 -61.38
N ALA A 429 20.22 -11.94 -60.98
CA ALA A 429 21.27 -12.58 -61.78
C ALA A 429 21.56 -13.98 -61.23
N ALA A 430 21.14 -15.01 -61.97
CA ALA A 430 21.80 -16.31 -61.94
C ALA A 430 21.72 -16.94 -63.35
N ALA A 431 22.92 -17.30 -63.81
CA ALA A 431 23.44 -17.69 -65.12
C ALA A 431 22.81 -18.96 -65.78
N PRO A 432 23.19 -19.26 -67.06
CA PRO A 432 22.47 -20.16 -67.96
C PRO A 432 22.99 -21.60 -67.92
N VAL A 433 22.18 -22.52 -68.44
CA VAL A 433 22.59 -23.89 -68.79
C VAL A 433 22.41 -24.05 -70.31
N ALA A 434 23.54 -24.18 -71.01
CA ALA A 434 23.64 -24.80 -72.34
C ALA A 434 23.28 -26.29 -72.21
N GLY A 435 22.74 -27.04 -73.17
CA GLY A 435 22.61 -26.96 -74.62
C GLY A 435 22.45 -28.42 -75.10
N GLU A 436 21.91 -28.61 -76.31
CA GLU A 436 21.81 -29.88 -77.07
C GLU A 436 20.80 -30.91 -76.55
N ALA A 437 19.96 -31.58 -77.35
CA ALA A 437 19.77 -31.67 -78.80
C ALA A 437 18.25 -31.81 -79.08
#